data_AF-A0A8S3KDH0-F1
#
_entry.id   AF-A0A8S3KDH0-F1
#
_cell.length_a   1.000
_cell.length_b   1.000
_cell.length_c   1.000
_cell.angle_alpha   90.00
_cell.angle_beta   90.00
_cell.angle_gamma   90.00
#
_symmetry.space_group_name_H-M   'P 1'
#
loop_
_entity.id
_entity.type
_entity.pdbx_description
1 polymer ?
#
loop_
_entity_poly.entity_id
_entity_poly.type
_entity_poly.pdbx_seq_one_letter_code
_entity_poly.pdbx_strand_id
1 'polypeptide(L)'
;TLWSHGLAQFLELKYRRKLPVESLKAVFISNKAFFQRYKSRLYGLTGTLGSENSQSFLSDLYHVKFADLPTSKKKCYNQLSSKVAFEYSD
;
A
#
# COMPACT_ATOMS: atom_id res chain seq x y z
N THR A 1 -19.57 -4.60 -18.63
CA THR A 1 -18.97 -3.25 -18.78
C THR A 1 -20.02 -2.22 -18.44
N LEU A 2 -19.70 -1.26 -17.56
CA LEU A 2 -20.59 -0.11 -17.30
C LEU A 2 -20.44 0.88 -18.46
N TRP A 3 -21.56 1.35 -19.02
CA TRP A 3 -21.51 2.37 -20.06
C TRP A 3 -21.02 3.70 -19.49
N SER A 4 -20.00 4.28 -20.11
CA SER A 4 -19.27 5.44 -19.58
C SER A 4 -19.98 6.78 -19.84
N HIS A 5 -19.40 7.88 -19.32
CA HIS A 5 -19.83 9.26 -19.61
C HIS A 5 -21.26 9.60 -19.17
N GLY A 6 -21.74 8.96 -18.11
CA GLY A 6 -23.11 9.21 -17.64
C GLY A 6 -24.19 8.45 -18.40
N LEU A 7 -23.86 7.67 -19.43
CA LEU A 7 -24.85 6.98 -20.26
C LEU A 7 -25.63 5.91 -19.48
N ALA A 8 -24.95 5.18 -18.60
CA ALA A 8 -25.60 4.22 -17.71
C ALA A 8 -26.60 4.92 -16.77
N GLN A 9 -26.18 6.02 -16.14
CA GLN A 9 -27.03 6.84 -15.28
C GLN A 9 -28.22 7.46 -16.04
N PHE A 10 -28.00 7.89 -17.29
CA PHE A 10 -29.06 8.42 -18.15
C PHE A 10 -30.12 7.36 -18.48
N LEU A 11 -29.70 6.12 -18.77
CA LEU A 11 -30.63 5.02 -19.03
C LEU A 11 -31.39 4.62 -17.76
N GLU A 12 -30.72 4.57 -16.60
CA GLU A 12 -31.38 4.32 -15.31
C GLU A 12 -32.47 5.36 -15.01
N LEU A 13 -32.21 6.64 -15.31
CA LEU A 13 -33.20 7.71 -15.24
C LEU A 13 -34.37 7.51 -16.21
N LYS A 14 -34.08 7.17 -17.48
CA LYS A 14 -35.11 6.92 -18.51
C LYS A 14 -36.10 5.83 -18.10
N TYR A 15 -35.61 4.76 -17.45
CA TYR A 15 -36.43 3.64 -16.99
C TYR A 15 -36.98 3.82 -15.56
N ARG A 16 -36.94 5.05 -15.00
CA ARG A 16 -37.43 5.40 -13.66
C ARG A 16 -36.88 4.51 -12.53
N ARG A 17 -35.62 4.08 -12.63
CA ARG A 17 -34.95 3.32 -11.58
C ARG A 17 -34.38 4.27 -10.53
N LYS A 18 -34.35 3.86 -9.26
CA LYS A 18 -33.67 4.63 -8.20
C LYS A 18 -32.17 4.63 -8.50
N LEU A 19 -31.60 5.82 -8.65
CA LEU A 19 -30.15 5.97 -8.77
C LEU A 19 -29.49 5.68 -7.42
N PRO A 20 -28.45 4.84 -7.37
CA PRO A 20 -27.60 4.75 -6.18
C PRO A 20 -26.90 6.10 -5.93
N VAL A 21 -26.65 6.40 -4.65
CA VAL A 21 -25.82 7.56 -4.28
C VAL A 21 -24.37 7.21 -4.60
N GLU A 22 -23.89 7.72 -5.73
CA GLU A 22 -22.51 7.52 -6.15
C GLU A 22 -21.57 8.52 -5.46
N SER A 23 -20.55 8.01 -4.77
CA SER A 23 -19.43 8.83 -4.31
C SER A 23 -18.42 8.98 -5.44
N LEU A 24 -18.43 10.11 -6.13
CA LEU A 24 -17.48 10.39 -7.20
C LEU A 24 -16.08 10.61 -6.60
N LYS A 25 -15.15 9.68 -6.84
CA LYS A 25 -13.73 9.87 -6.50
C LYS A 25 -13.08 10.84 -7.49
N ALA A 26 -13.35 12.14 -7.32
CA ALA A 26 -12.88 13.18 -8.23
C ALA A 26 -11.35 13.37 -8.21
N VAL A 27 -10.70 13.06 -7.08
CA VAL A 27 -9.24 13.16 -6.94
C VAL A 27 -8.72 11.94 -6.21
N PHE A 28 -7.89 11.15 -6.90
CA PHE A 28 -7.18 10.02 -6.32
C PHE A 28 -5.76 9.96 -6.86
N ILE A 29 -4.80 9.76 -5.94
CA ILE A 29 -3.42 9.43 -6.28
C ILE A 29 -2.95 8.34 -5.33
N SER A 30 -2.29 7.31 -5.87
CA SER A 30 -1.68 6.28 -5.03
C SER A 30 -0.40 6.80 -4.39
N ASN A 31 0.00 6.24 -3.25
CA ASN A 31 1.27 6.58 -2.60
C ASN A 31 2.46 6.41 -3.57
N LYS A 32 2.43 5.37 -4.40
CA LYS A 32 3.41 5.15 -5.48
C LYS A 32 3.50 6.36 -6.41
N ALA A 33 2.37 6.73 -7.03
CA ALA A 33 2.34 7.82 -7.99
C ALA A 33 2.70 9.17 -7.33
N PHE A 34 2.35 9.35 -6.06
CA PHE A 34 2.73 10.54 -5.30
C PHE A 34 4.25 10.60 -5.08
N PHE A 35 4.87 9.54 -4.56
CA PHE A 35 6.31 9.52 -4.29
C PHE A 35 7.17 9.56 -5.56
N GLN A 36 6.70 9.00 -6.67
CA GLN A 36 7.41 9.09 -7.96
C GLN A 36 7.61 10.53 -8.45
N ARG A 37 6.80 11.50 -7.99
CA ARG A 37 6.96 12.93 -8.33
C ARG A 37 8.26 13.53 -7.78
N TYR A 38 8.83 12.94 -6.73
CA TYR A 38 10.07 13.40 -6.11
C TYR A 38 11.34 12.98 -6.88
N LYS A 39 11.20 12.11 -7.90
CA LYS A 39 12.30 11.62 -8.74
C LYS A 39 13.44 11.07 -7.87
N SER A 40 14.66 11.60 -8.03
CA SER A 40 15.86 11.20 -7.26
C SER A 40 15.93 11.79 -5.85
N ARG A 41 14.94 12.58 -5.41
CA ARG A 41 14.91 13.24 -4.10
C ARG A 41 13.96 12.54 -3.14
N LEU A 42 14.02 11.21 -3.10
CA LEU A 42 13.25 10.37 -2.18
C LEU A 42 14.19 9.74 -1.15
N TYR A 43 13.98 10.08 0.12
CA TYR A 43 14.76 9.58 1.24
C TYR A 43 13.81 9.08 2.32
N GLY A 44 14.22 8.05 3.06
CA GLY A 44 13.41 7.48 4.13
C GLY A 44 14.30 6.81 5.16
N LEU A 45 13.81 6.75 6.38
CA LEU A 45 14.43 6.03 7.48
C LEU A 45 13.42 5.02 8.01
N THR A 46 13.91 3.85 8.38
CA THR A 46 13.08 2.76 8.87
C THR A 46 13.90 1.89 9.80
N GLY A 47 13.30 1.48 10.91
CA GLY A 47 13.92 0.56 11.86
C GLY A 47 13.64 -0.91 11.56
N THR A 48 12.79 -1.21 10.56
CA THR A 48 12.20 -2.54 10.38
C THR A 48 12.28 -3.09 8.96
N LEU A 49 12.76 -2.30 8.00
CA LEU A 49 12.91 -2.76 6.62
C LEU A 49 14.17 -3.64 6.48
N GLY A 50 14.15 -4.79 7.14
CA GLY A 50 15.30 -5.72 7.20
C GLY A 50 15.21 -6.89 6.24
N SER A 51 14.06 -7.18 5.63
CA SER A 51 13.94 -8.29 4.69
C SER A 51 14.40 -7.91 3.29
N GLU A 52 15.24 -8.77 2.69
CA GLU A 52 15.76 -8.59 1.33
C GLU A 52 14.63 -8.36 0.31
N ASN A 53 13.54 -9.13 0.41
CA ASN A 53 12.36 -8.99 -0.46
C ASN A 53 11.71 -7.60 -0.40
N SER A 54 11.70 -6.98 0.78
CA SER A 54 11.08 -5.66 0.95
C SER A 54 12.01 -4.56 0.42
N GLN A 55 13.32 -4.74 0.60
CA GLN A 55 14.33 -3.84 0.05
C GLN A 55 14.36 -3.92 -1.49
N SER A 56 14.35 -5.12 -2.08
CA SER A 56 14.31 -5.30 -3.53
C SER A 56 13.05 -4.70 -4.13
N PHE A 57 11.88 -4.96 -3.54
CA PHE A 57 10.62 -4.36 -3.98
C PHE A 57 10.68 -2.82 -4.02
N LEU A 58 11.20 -2.18 -2.96
CA LEU A 58 11.29 -0.71 -2.91
C LEU A 58 12.39 -0.15 -3.83
N SER A 59 13.50 -0.86 -3.97
CA SER A 59 14.57 -0.54 -4.93
C SER A 59 14.02 -0.55 -6.36
N ASP A 60 13.24 -1.55 -6.73
CA ASP A 60 12.65 -1.66 -8.07
C ASP A 60 11.55 -0.62 -8.29
N LEU A 61 10.77 -0.33 -7.25
CA LEU A 61 9.61 0.57 -7.35
C LEU A 61 10.00 2.05 -7.42
N TYR A 62 11.02 2.44 -6.66
CA TYR A 62 11.40 3.85 -6.46
C TYR A 62 12.87 4.16 -6.80
N HIS A 63 13.67 3.17 -7.22
CA HIS A 63 15.09 3.33 -7.56
C HIS A 63 15.93 3.90 -6.42
N VAL A 64 15.62 3.48 -5.19
CA VAL A 64 16.31 3.89 -3.96
C VAL A 64 17.37 2.87 -3.55
N LYS A 65 18.35 3.31 -2.77
CA LYS A 65 19.38 2.45 -2.15
C LYS A 65 19.15 2.34 -0.64
N PHE A 66 19.64 1.26 -0.06
CA PHE A 66 19.55 0.99 1.38
C PHE A 66 20.93 1.01 2.03
N ALA A 67 20.95 1.40 3.30
CA ALA A 67 22.14 1.36 4.14
C ALA A 67 21.72 1.04 5.58
N ASP A 68 22.39 0.06 6.19
CA ASP A 68 22.15 -0.31 7.58
C ASP A 68 22.97 0.59 8.50
N LEU A 69 22.25 1.40 9.28
CA LEU A 69 22.86 2.31 10.26
C LEU A 69 23.13 1.55 11.57
N PRO A 70 24.35 1.66 12.14
CA PRO A 70 24.66 1.01 13.41
C PRO A 70 23.85 1.61 14.55
N THR A 71 23.39 0.77 15.47
CA THR A 71 22.67 1.22 16.67
C THR A 71 23.65 1.82 17.68
N SER A 72 23.29 2.97 18.26
CA SER A 72 24.12 3.62 19.30
C SER A 72 24.31 2.76 20.56
N LYS A 73 23.29 1.97 20.94
CA LYS A 73 23.31 1.08 22.11
C LYS A 73 23.14 -0.37 21.68
N LYS A 74 23.67 -1.30 22.49
CA LYS A 74 23.47 -2.74 22.29
C LYS A 74 22.00 -3.10 22.48
N LYS A 75 21.54 -4.11 21.74
CA LYS A 75 20.18 -4.65 21.84
C LYS A 75 20.05 -5.44 23.15
N CYS A 76 19.08 -5.08 23.99
CA CYS A 76 18.81 -5.72 25.28
C CYS A 76 17.52 -6.55 25.23
N TYR A 77 17.30 -7.29 24.14
CA TYR A 77 16.12 -8.12 23.95
C TYR A 77 16.48 -9.49 23.37
N ASN A 78 15.70 -10.51 23.71
CA ASN A 78 15.84 -11.86 23.17
C ASN A 78 14.68 -12.13 22.21
N GLN A 79 15.00 -12.53 20.98
CA GLN A 79 13.98 -12.94 20.02
C GLN A 79 13.54 -14.38 20.33
N LEU A 80 12.26 -14.57 20.63
CA LEU A 80 11.68 -15.89 20.88
C LEU A 80 11.17 -16.50 19.58
N SER A 81 11.22 -17.83 19.47
CA SER A 81 10.62 -18.56 18.36
C SER A 81 9.10 -18.47 18.39
N SER A 82 8.47 -18.40 17.21
CA SER A 82 7.01 -18.44 17.07
C SER A 82 6.44 -19.74 17.62
N LYS A 83 5.39 -19.65 18.44
CA LYS A 83 4.62 -20.81 18.90
C LYS A 83 3.34 -20.91 18.08
N VAL A 84 3.08 -22.09 17.52
CA VAL A 84 1.81 -22.41 16.87
C VAL A 84 0.90 -23.02 17.92
N ALA A 85 -0.28 -22.44 18.13
CA ALA A 85 -1.33 -23.09 18.89
C ALA A 85 -2.01 -24.11 17.98
N PHE A 86 -1.92 -25.39 18.32
CA PHE A 86 -2.74 -26.42 17.71
C PHE A 86 -4.07 -26.46 18.48
N GLU A 87 -5.17 -26.13 17.83
CA GLU A 87 -6.50 -26.40 18.36
C GLU A 87 -6.69 -27.92 18.42
N TYR A 88 -6.96 -28.45 19.62
CA TYR A 88 -7.46 -29.81 19.77
C TYR A 88 -8.90 -29.82 19.25
N SER A 89 -9.14 -30.54 18.15
CA SER A 89 -10.48 -30.92 17.72
C SER A 89 -10.98 -32.06 18.61
N ASP A 90 -12.06 -31.79 19.35
CA ASP A 90 -12.87 -32.79 20.08
C ASP A 90 -13.50 -33.83 19.15
#